data_AF-A0A838R489-F1
#
_entry.id   AF-A0A838R489-F1
#
_cell.length_a   1.000
_cell.length_b   1.000
_cell.length_c   1.000
_cell.angle_alpha   90.00
_cell.angle_beta   90.00
_cell.angle_gamma   90.00
#
_symmetry.space_group_name_H-M   'P 1'
#
loop_
_entity.id
_entity.type
_entity.pdbx_description
1 polymer ?
#
loop_
_entity_poly.entity_id
_entity_poly.type
_entity_poly.pdbx_seq_one_letter_code
_entity_poly.pdbx_strand_id
1 'polypeptide(L)'
;MAKTETVISVEFDGPINQNYRCPALQTTVRGRFDLHRVAEPQAGKLFGKWPEPIPSQVLEYDFSTEAGCIIEPLYEAKFAALREKIEGMGQKLPEQRQVFKIDAATLAYWLRGLVQTGDAKILAGTIPEVAGTPRTRFHSAQPVEPLDKLTAAIERQSELQVQLIEAITKLAGK
;
A
#
# COMPACT_ATOMS: atom_id res chain seq x y z
N MET A 1 14.21 5.78 28.32
CA MET A 1 14.02 5.16 26.98
C MET A 1 12.71 5.68 26.44
N ALA A 2 12.74 6.48 25.36
CA ALA A 2 11.52 7.01 24.77
C ALA A 2 10.67 5.84 24.25
N LYS A 3 9.38 5.78 24.61
CA LYS A 3 8.45 4.88 23.94
C LYS A 3 8.41 5.33 22.48
N THR A 4 9.06 4.60 21.60
CA THR A 4 8.89 4.78 20.16
C THR A 4 7.41 4.63 19.90
N GLU A 5 6.74 5.69 19.47
CA GLU A 5 5.35 5.60 19.04
C GLU A 5 5.32 4.57 17.90
N THR A 6 4.74 3.40 18.18
CA THR A 6 4.65 2.31 17.20
C THR A 6 3.61 2.61 16.13
N VAL A 7 2.78 3.64 16.35
CA VAL A 7 1.76 4.10 15.44
C VAL A 7 2.27 5.33 14.71
N ILE A 8 2.11 5.33 13.39
CA ILE A 8 2.34 6.50 12.55
C ILE A 8 1.04 6.92 11.89
N SER A 9 0.89 8.23 11.67
CA SER A 9 -0.19 8.80 10.85
C SER A 9 0.45 9.58 9.71
N VAL A 10 0.08 9.25 8.48
CA VAL A 10 0.67 9.82 7.26
C VAL A 10 -0.42 10.38 6.37
N GLU A 11 -0.21 11.60 5.87
CA GLU A 11 -1.05 12.19 4.84
C GLU A 11 -0.31 12.22 3.48
N PHE A 12 -1.07 12.08 2.39
CA PHE A 12 -0.54 12.19 1.03
C PHE A 12 -0.77 13.60 0.49
N ASP A 13 0.21 14.48 0.72
CA ASP A 13 0.19 15.90 0.35
C ASP A 13 1.43 16.28 -0.46
N GLY A 14 1.49 15.78 -1.70
CA GLY A 14 2.53 16.08 -2.66
C GLY A 14 2.38 17.45 -3.34
N PRO A 15 3.34 17.85 -4.19
CA PRO A 15 3.35 19.17 -4.84
C PRO A 15 2.22 19.37 -5.87
N ILE A 16 1.63 18.27 -6.36
CA ILE A 16 0.54 18.28 -7.34
C ILE A 16 -0.69 17.54 -6.81
N ASN A 17 -1.85 17.81 -7.40
CA ASN A 17 -3.08 17.08 -7.11
C ASN A 17 -3.01 15.68 -7.72
N GLN A 18 -2.70 14.68 -6.90
CA GLN A 18 -2.62 13.29 -7.33
C GLN A 18 -3.12 12.33 -6.26
N ASN A 19 -3.64 11.19 -6.70
CA ASN A 19 -3.93 10.07 -5.81
C ASN A 19 -2.71 9.15 -5.76
N TYR A 20 -2.42 8.60 -4.58
CA TYR A 20 -1.35 7.65 -4.42
C TYR A 20 -1.87 6.22 -4.59
N ARG A 21 -1.40 5.53 -5.63
CA ARG A 21 -1.63 4.09 -5.75
C ARG A 21 -0.63 3.37 -4.86
N CYS A 22 -1.10 2.81 -3.73
CA CYS A 22 -0.27 2.00 -2.85
C CYS A 22 -0.14 0.58 -3.43
N PRO A 23 1.03 0.20 -3.99
CA PRO A 23 1.17 -1.11 -4.64
C PRO A 23 0.98 -2.25 -3.63
N ALA A 24 1.38 -2.01 -2.38
CA ALA A 24 1.37 -3.00 -1.33
C ALA A 24 -0.02 -3.31 -0.78
N LEU A 25 -0.91 -2.31 -0.75
CA LEU A 25 -2.31 -2.47 -0.38
C LEU A 25 -3.22 -2.76 -1.58
N GLN A 26 -2.67 -2.70 -2.80
CA GLN A 26 -3.41 -2.77 -4.06
C GLN A 26 -4.60 -1.80 -4.14
N THR A 27 -4.54 -0.72 -3.36
CA THR A 27 -5.58 0.31 -3.26
C THR A 27 -5.02 1.67 -3.63
N THR A 28 -5.92 2.58 -3.97
CA THR A 28 -5.59 3.97 -4.25
C THR A 28 -6.02 4.81 -3.06
N VAL A 29 -5.06 5.51 -2.46
CA VAL A 29 -5.29 6.48 -1.39
C VAL A 29 -5.43 7.87 -2.01
N ARG A 30 -6.51 8.56 -1.66
CA ARG A 30 -6.79 9.90 -2.17
C ARG A 30 -5.79 10.91 -1.58
N GLY A 31 -5.09 11.63 -2.44
CA GLY A 31 -4.22 12.72 -2.02
C GLY A 31 -5.00 14.00 -1.77
N ARG A 32 -4.31 15.02 -1.28
CA ARG A 32 -4.91 16.34 -1.07
C ARG A 32 -5.24 16.95 -2.42
N PHE A 33 -6.44 17.50 -2.55
CA PHE A 33 -6.82 18.26 -3.73
C PHE A 33 -6.88 19.74 -3.37
N ASP A 34 -6.03 20.52 -4.02
CA ASP A 34 -5.97 21.97 -3.86
C ASP A 34 -6.07 22.63 -5.23
N LEU A 35 -7.14 23.40 -5.42
CA LEU A 35 -7.39 24.08 -6.69
C LEU A 35 -6.29 25.09 -7.03
N HIS A 36 -5.58 25.62 -6.04
CA HIS A 36 -4.43 26.51 -6.25
C HIS A 36 -3.23 25.82 -6.91
N ARG A 37 -3.17 24.48 -6.89
CA ARG A 37 -2.13 23.68 -7.57
C ARG A 37 -2.49 23.33 -9.01
N VAL A 38 -3.69 23.68 -9.48
CA VAL A 38 -4.13 23.40 -10.85
C VAL A 38 -3.60 24.48 -11.77
N ALA A 39 -2.74 24.10 -12.72
CA ALA A 39 -2.13 25.01 -13.69
C ALA A 39 -3.09 25.47 -14.81
N GLU A 40 -4.31 24.92 -14.87
CA GLU A 40 -5.26 25.23 -15.93
C GLU A 40 -5.83 26.66 -15.81
N PRO A 41 -5.81 27.47 -16.90
CA PRO A 41 -6.28 28.85 -16.85
C PRO A 41 -7.75 29.02 -16.41
N GLN A 42 -8.58 27.98 -16.60
CA GLN A 42 -9.99 28.03 -16.22
C GLN A 42 -10.26 27.60 -14.77
N ALA A 43 -9.26 27.08 -14.05
CA ALA A 43 -9.40 26.71 -12.63
C ALA A 43 -9.88 27.89 -11.77
N GLY A 44 -9.53 29.12 -12.18
CA GLY A 44 -10.01 30.38 -11.62
C GLY A 44 -11.52 30.45 -11.38
N LYS A 45 -12.30 29.91 -12.32
CA LYS A 45 -13.78 29.92 -12.27
C LYS A 45 -14.34 28.98 -11.20
N LEU A 46 -13.55 27.99 -10.78
CA LEU A 46 -13.95 27.00 -9.79
C LEU A 46 -13.60 27.42 -8.35
N PHE A 47 -12.82 28.48 -8.12
CA PHE A 47 -12.50 28.94 -6.75
C PHE A 47 -13.73 29.35 -5.95
N GLY A 48 -14.73 29.97 -6.60
CA GLY A 48 -16.00 30.27 -5.94
C GLY A 48 -16.78 29.01 -5.53
N LYS A 49 -16.54 27.88 -6.21
CA LYS A 49 -17.15 26.58 -5.90
C LYS A 49 -16.28 25.77 -4.94
N TRP A 50 -14.97 25.86 -4.98
CA TRP A 50 -14.07 25.09 -4.13
C TRP A 50 -13.01 26.03 -3.54
N PRO A 51 -13.41 26.86 -2.56
CA PRO A 51 -12.51 27.82 -1.93
C PRO A 51 -11.50 27.15 -1.00
N GLU A 52 -11.86 26.01 -0.42
CA GLU A 52 -11.02 25.24 0.49
C GLU A 52 -10.49 23.97 -0.19
N PRO A 53 -9.24 23.56 0.12
CA PRO A 53 -8.70 22.29 -0.32
C PRO A 53 -9.49 21.11 0.25
N ILE A 54 -9.63 20.05 -0.55
CA ILE A 54 -10.17 18.78 -0.08
C ILE A 54 -9.03 18.01 0.61
N PRO A 55 -9.17 17.65 1.90
CA PRO A 55 -8.11 16.97 2.65
C PRO A 55 -7.79 15.62 2.01
N SER A 56 -6.54 15.15 2.10
CA SER A 56 -6.17 13.79 1.72
C SER A 56 -6.79 12.76 2.67
N GLN A 57 -6.78 11.49 2.27
CA GLN A 57 -6.97 10.40 3.21
C GLN A 57 -5.72 10.22 4.07
N VAL A 58 -5.94 9.85 5.33
CA VAL A 58 -4.86 9.63 6.30
C VAL A 58 -4.63 8.14 6.46
N LEU A 59 -3.39 7.70 6.33
CA LEU A 59 -2.99 6.34 6.60
C LEU A 59 -2.43 6.27 8.02
N GLU A 60 -3.11 5.51 8.89
CA GLU A 60 -2.59 5.15 10.21
C GLU A 60 -2.10 3.72 10.19
N TYR A 61 -0.95 3.46 10.80
CA TYR A 61 -0.39 2.11 10.87
C TYR A 61 0.38 1.87 12.16
N ASP A 62 0.09 0.74 12.81
CA ASP A 62 0.80 0.24 13.98
C ASP A 62 1.82 -0.83 13.57
N PHE A 63 3.09 -0.50 13.72
CA PHE A 63 4.22 -1.39 13.42
C PHE A 63 4.33 -2.57 14.39
N SER A 64 3.68 -2.52 15.55
CA SER A 64 3.69 -3.63 16.52
C SER A 64 2.67 -4.72 16.18
N THR A 65 1.51 -4.34 15.64
CA THR A 65 0.43 -5.27 15.30
C THR A 65 0.33 -5.59 13.82
N GLU A 66 1.14 -4.91 13.00
CA GLU A 66 1.13 -4.96 11.53
C GLU A 66 -0.23 -4.60 10.92
N ALA A 67 -1.00 -3.78 11.62
CA ALA A 67 -2.35 -3.40 11.23
C ALA A 67 -2.43 -1.90 11.01
N GLY A 68 -3.21 -1.50 10.00
CA GLY A 68 -3.43 -0.10 9.70
C GLY A 68 -4.85 0.19 9.28
N CYS A 69 -5.16 1.48 9.16
CA CYS A 69 -6.42 1.93 8.60
C CYS A 69 -6.22 3.17 7.73
N ILE A 70 -6.98 3.24 6.64
CA ILE A 70 -7.14 4.45 5.84
C ILE A 70 -8.36 5.16 6.40
N ILE A 71 -8.17 6.40 6.85
CA ILE A 71 -9.20 7.25 7.45
C ILE A 71 -9.60 8.30 6.42
N GLU A 72 -10.91 8.52 6.26
CA GLU A 72 -11.47 9.57 5.43
C GLU A 72 -11.83 10.79 6.30
N PRO A 73 -11.03 11.89 6.28
CA PRO A 73 -11.27 13.04 7.13
C PRO A 73 -12.57 13.78 6.81
N LEU A 74 -13.16 13.59 5.62
CA LEU A 74 -14.42 14.23 5.25
C LEU A 74 -15.61 13.87 6.17
N TYR A 75 -15.48 12.83 7.00
CA TYR A 75 -16.46 12.51 8.05
C TYR A 75 -16.31 13.36 9.32
N GLU A 76 -15.22 14.12 9.48
CA GLU A 76 -15.03 15.03 10.61
C GLU A 76 -15.95 16.25 10.52
N ALA A 77 -16.42 16.74 11.68
CA ALA A 77 -17.36 17.86 11.75
C ALA A 77 -16.86 19.13 11.03
N LYS A 78 -15.54 19.38 11.05
CA LYS A 78 -14.91 20.54 10.39
C LYS A 78 -15.06 20.53 8.87
N PHE A 79 -15.31 19.36 8.26
CA PHE A 79 -15.49 19.21 6.82
C PHE A 79 -16.94 18.89 6.41
N ALA A 80 -17.91 19.02 7.32
CA ALA A 80 -19.31 18.65 7.05
C ALA A 80 -19.89 19.38 5.83
N ALA A 81 -19.64 20.69 5.70
CA ALA A 81 -20.09 21.48 4.55
C ALA A 81 -19.47 21.01 3.22
N LEU A 82 -18.20 20.58 3.26
CA LEU A 82 -17.49 20.04 2.10
C LEU A 82 -18.05 18.67 1.71
N ARG A 83 -18.32 17.80 2.70
CA ARG A 83 -18.97 16.51 2.52
C ARG A 83 -20.34 16.65 1.84
N GLU A 84 -21.22 17.48 2.40
CA GLU A 84 -22.57 17.71 1.86
C GLU A 84 -22.53 18.18 0.41
N LYS A 85 -21.55 19.04 0.07
CA LYS A 85 -21.35 19.52 -1.30
C LYS A 85 -20.93 18.40 -2.26
N ILE A 86 -20.01 17.52 -1.84
CA ILE A 86 -19.53 16.40 -2.65
C ILE A 86 -20.66 15.38 -2.85
N GLU A 87 -21.39 15.04 -1.79
CA GLU A 87 -22.53 14.13 -1.84
C GLU A 87 -23.69 14.71 -2.67
N GLY A 88 -23.95 16.03 -2.55
CA GLY A 88 -24.92 16.75 -3.37
C GLY A 88 -24.60 16.77 -4.87
N MET A 89 -23.34 16.49 -5.25
CA MET A 89 -22.94 16.27 -6.64
C MET A 89 -23.08 14.82 -7.11
N GLY A 90 -23.64 13.93 -6.27
CA GLY A 90 -23.83 12.51 -6.57
C GLY A 90 -22.58 11.66 -6.43
N GLN A 91 -21.50 12.19 -5.83
CA GLN A 91 -20.29 11.43 -5.57
C GLN A 91 -20.43 10.61 -4.28
N LYS A 92 -19.93 9.38 -4.30
CA LYS A 92 -19.89 8.52 -3.13
C LYS A 92 -18.56 8.67 -2.41
N LEU A 93 -18.62 8.88 -1.11
CA LEU A 93 -17.44 8.86 -0.26
C LEU A 93 -17.01 7.43 0.04
N PRO A 94 -15.70 7.18 0.18
CA PRO A 94 -15.19 5.91 0.69
C PRO A 94 -15.62 5.72 2.14
N GLU A 95 -15.42 4.50 2.65
CA GLU A 95 -15.69 4.21 4.06
C GLU A 95 -14.88 5.13 4.99
N GLN A 96 -15.47 5.49 6.13
CA GLN A 96 -14.82 6.34 7.12
C GLN A 96 -13.48 5.76 7.60
N ARG A 97 -13.42 4.44 7.75
CA ARG A 97 -12.23 3.69 8.16
C ARG A 97 -12.14 2.38 7.39
N GLN A 98 -11.12 2.26 6.55
CA GLN A 98 -10.81 1.03 5.83
C GLN A 98 -9.61 0.34 6.48
N VAL A 99 -9.84 -0.78 7.16
CA VAL A 99 -8.78 -1.53 7.84
C VAL A 99 -8.00 -2.38 6.84
N PHE A 100 -6.68 -2.48 7.04
CA PHE A 100 -5.80 -3.33 6.24
C PHE A 100 -4.71 -3.97 7.11
N LYS A 101 -4.11 -5.04 6.59
CA LYS A 101 -2.94 -5.69 7.18
C LYS A 101 -1.82 -5.77 6.16
N ILE A 102 -0.60 -5.41 6.56
CA ILE A 102 0.57 -5.40 5.68
C ILE A 102 1.83 -5.62 6.51
N ASP A 103 2.82 -6.26 5.90
CA ASP A 103 4.17 -6.42 6.47
C ASP A 103 4.83 -5.07 6.79
N ALA A 104 5.38 -4.96 8.00
CA ALA A 104 5.97 -3.74 8.54
C ALA A 104 7.19 -3.27 7.74
N ALA A 105 8.07 -4.18 7.31
CA ALA A 105 9.26 -3.83 6.54
C ALA A 105 8.88 -3.25 5.16
N THR A 106 7.90 -3.88 4.51
CA THR A 106 7.34 -3.43 3.24
C THR A 106 6.75 -2.02 3.37
N LEU A 107 5.86 -1.79 4.34
CA LEU A 107 5.24 -0.48 4.49
C LEU A 107 6.27 0.60 4.85
N ALA A 108 7.18 0.33 5.79
CA ALA A 108 8.24 1.27 6.17
C ALA A 108 9.09 1.70 4.96
N TYR A 109 9.48 0.75 4.10
CA TYR A 109 10.26 1.03 2.89
C TYR A 109 9.52 2.01 1.95
N TRP A 110 8.25 1.72 1.64
CA TRP A 110 7.48 2.55 0.72
C TRP A 110 7.17 3.93 1.29
N LEU A 111 6.81 4.01 2.58
CA LEU A 111 6.53 5.29 3.23
C LEU A 111 7.77 6.17 3.33
N ARG A 112 8.95 5.60 3.64
CA ARG A 112 10.21 6.36 3.63
C ARG A 112 10.48 6.97 2.26
N GLY A 113 10.29 6.21 1.18
CA GLY A 113 10.45 6.72 -0.18
C GLY A 113 9.56 7.93 -0.46
N LEU A 114 8.28 7.85 -0.09
CA LEU A 114 7.31 8.94 -0.32
C LEU A 114 7.58 10.18 0.53
N VAL A 115 8.00 9.98 1.77
CA VAL A 115 8.38 11.10 2.64
C VAL A 115 9.65 11.77 2.12
N GLN A 116 10.61 11.00 1.60
CA GLN A 116 11.84 11.54 1.00
C GLN A 116 11.59 12.29 -0.31
N THR A 117 10.66 11.84 -1.15
CA THR A 117 10.28 12.53 -2.39
C THR A 117 9.36 13.73 -2.14
N GLY A 118 8.80 13.86 -0.94
CA GLY A 118 7.85 14.91 -0.57
C GLY A 118 6.42 14.64 -1.05
N ASP A 119 6.11 13.40 -1.46
CA ASP A 119 4.76 12.98 -1.85
C ASP A 119 3.86 12.68 -0.64
N ALA A 120 4.45 12.45 0.53
CA ALA A 120 3.75 12.19 1.79
C ALA A 120 4.39 12.95 2.96
N LYS A 121 3.57 13.24 3.98
CA LYS A 121 3.99 13.93 5.20
C LYS A 121 3.56 13.12 6.42
N ILE A 122 4.43 13.04 7.41
CA ILE A 122 4.13 12.40 8.69
C ILE A 122 3.40 13.44 9.56
N LEU A 123 2.17 13.11 9.94
CA LEU A 123 1.35 13.91 10.86
C LEU A 123 1.69 13.60 12.32
N ALA A 124 1.92 12.33 12.64
CA ALA A 124 2.24 11.84 13.97
C ALA A 124 3.13 10.58 13.91
N GLY A 125 3.93 10.36 14.96
CA GLY A 125 4.85 9.23 15.06
C GLY A 125 6.13 9.41 14.25
N THR A 126 6.93 8.34 14.21
CA THR A 126 8.13 8.26 13.37
C THR A 126 8.20 6.88 12.71
N ILE A 127 8.74 6.80 11.49
CA ILE A 127 8.87 5.51 10.79
C ILE A 127 10.05 4.75 11.42
N PRO A 128 9.82 3.64 12.15
CA PRO A 128 10.89 2.90 12.80
C PRO A 128 11.79 2.20 11.79
N GLU A 129 13.00 1.83 12.19
CA GLU A 129 13.80 0.83 11.48
C GLU A 129 13.24 -0.55 11.78
N VAL A 130 12.79 -1.24 10.72
CA VAL A 130 12.20 -2.57 10.80
C VAL A 130 13.16 -3.55 10.15
N ALA A 131 13.47 -4.64 10.84
CA ALA A 131 14.25 -5.74 10.27
C ALA A 131 13.38 -6.52 9.28
N GLY A 132 13.93 -6.87 8.11
CA GLY A 132 13.22 -7.65 7.09
C GLY A 132 13.59 -7.22 5.68
N THR A 133 13.22 -8.05 4.69
CA THR A 133 13.38 -7.72 3.27
C THR A 133 12.06 -7.16 2.74
N PRO A 134 11.96 -5.86 2.44
CA PRO A 134 10.71 -5.26 1.98
C PRO A 134 10.28 -5.83 0.63
N ARG A 135 8.98 -6.07 0.46
CA ARG A 135 8.43 -6.44 -0.85
C ARG A 135 8.36 -5.23 -1.76
N THR A 136 9.19 -5.22 -2.80
CA THR A 136 9.25 -4.14 -3.80
C THR A 136 8.47 -4.45 -5.08
N ARG A 137 8.12 -5.72 -5.33
CA ARG A 137 7.41 -6.17 -6.53
C ARG A 137 6.10 -6.87 -6.18
N PHE A 138 4.99 -6.34 -6.70
CA PHE A 138 3.64 -6.86 -6.46
C PHE A 138 2.99 -7.50 -7.71
N HIS A 139 3.59 -7.34 -8.89
CA HIS A 139 3.05 -7.85 -10.17
C HIS A 139 3.81 -9.05 -10.76
N SER A 140 4.95 -9.42 -10.18
CA SER A 140 5.70 -10.62 -10.57
C SER A 140 5.55 -11.68 -9.49
N ALA A 141 5.40 -12.95 -9.88
CA ALA A 141 5.54 -14.08 -8.97
C ALA A 141 6.83 -13.89 -8.14
N GLN A 142 6.79 -14.21 -6.84
CA GLN A 142 8.01 -14.25 -6.04
C GLN A 142 9.04 -15.08 -6.81
N PRO A 143 10.30 -14.62 -6.94
CA PRO A 143 11.33 -15.48 -7.47
C PRO A 143 11.44 -16.66 -6.52
N VAL A 144 10.84 -17.79 -6.91
CA VAL A 144 11.20 -19.09 -6.33
C VAL A 144 12.70 -19.20 -6.57
N GLU A 145 13.48 -19.31 -5.51
CA GLU A 145 14.93 -19.41 -5.64
C GLU A 145 15.25 -20.51 -6.65
N PRO A 146 16.19 -20.29 -7.59
CA PRO A 146 16.51 -21.26 -8.63
C PRO A 146 16.85 -22.65 -8.09
N LEU A 147 17.31 -22.73 -6.84
CA LEU A 147 17.61 -23.98 -6.14
C LEU A 147 16.38 -24.88 -6.00
N ASP A 148 15.23 -24.36 -5.56
CA ASP A 148 14.06 -25.19 -5.27
C ASP A 148 13.52 -25.91 -6.50
N LYS A 149 13.62 -25.28 -7.68
CA LYS A 149 13.19 -25.92 -8.94
C LYS A 149 14.13 -27.01 -9.40
N LEU A 150 15.44 -26.84 -9.19
CA LEU A 150 16.44 -27.86 -9.49
C LEU A 150 16.32 -29.04 -8.53
N THR A 151 16.18 -28.78 -7.23
CA THR A 151 15.98 -29.82 -6.22
C THR A 151 14.71 -30.62 -6.48
N ALA A 152 13.58 -29.95 -6.74
CA ALA A 152 12.32 -30.60 -7.08
C ALA A 152 12.39 -31.39 -8.41
N ALA A 153 13.18 -30.91 -9.40
CA ALA A 153 13.39 -31.63 -10.65
C ALA A 153 14.28 -32.88 -10.45
N ILE A 154 15.30 -32.80 -9.59
CA ILE A 154 16.18 -33.91 -9.23
C ILE A 154 15.40 -34.97 -8.45
N GLU A 155 14.61 -34.58 -7.46
CA GLU A 155 13.76 -35.50 -6.69
C GLU A 155 12.79 -36.27 -7.60
N ARG A 156 12.13 -35.55 -8.50
CA ARG A 156 11.22 -36.17 -9.49
C ARG A 156 11.95 -37.10 -10.46
N GLN A 157 13.19 -36.78 -10.83
CA GLN A 157 14.03 -37.65 -11.66
C GLN A 157 14.45 -38.92 -10.91
N SER A 158 14.81 -38.80 -9.63
CA SER A 158 15.13 -39.93 -8.77
C SER A 158 13.94 -40.87 -8.57
N GLU A 159 12.73 -40.33 -8.36
CA GLU A 159 11.50 -41.13 -8.28
C GLU A 159 11.23 -41.93 -9.56
N LEU A 160 11.39 -41.30 -10.72
CA LEU A 160 11.22 -41.97 -12.01
C LEU A 160 12.28 -43.06 -12.25
N GLN A 161 13.52 -42.85 -11.80
CA GLN A 161 14.57 -43.86 -11.88
C GLN A 161 14.27 -45.08 -11.00
N VAL A 162 13.76 -44.87 -9.78
CA VAL A 162 13.35 -45.97 -8.90
C VAL A 162 12.24 -46.80 -9.54
N GLN A 163 11.21 -46.14 -10.08
CA GLN A 163 10.12 -46.83 -10.77
C GLN A 163 10.59 -47.63 -11.99
N LEU A 164 11.55 -47.10 -12.75
CA LEU A 164 12.12 -47.77 -13.91
C LEU A 164 12.96 -48.99 -13.51
N ILE A 165 13.75 -48.89 -12.43
CA ILE A 165 14.52 -50.00 -11.87
C ILE A 165 13.58 -51.11 -11.37
N GLU A 166 12.50 -50.76 -10.66
CA GLU A 166 11.48 -51.73 -10.21
C GLU A 166 10.78 -52.44 -11.38
N ALA A 167 10.47 -51.72 -12.45
CA ALA A 167 9.87 -52.29 -13.65
C ALA A 167 10.82 -53.27 -14.34
N ILE A 168 12.11 -52.91 -14.47
CA ILE A 168 13.14 -53.78 -15.07
C ILE A 168 13.37 -55.02 -14.23
N THR A 169 13.48 -54.90 -12.90
CA THR A 169 13.65 -56.06 -12.00
C THR A 169 12.46 -57.02 -12.03
N LYS A 170 11.22 -56.49 -12.13
CA LYS A 170 10.02 -57.33 -12.33
C LYS A 170 10.00 -58.06 -13.68
N LEU A 171 10.59 -57.46 -14.72
CA LEU A 171 10.70 -58.07 -16.05
C LEU A 171 11.83 -59.09 -16.15
N ALA A 172 12.95 -58.86 -15.45
CA ALA A 172 14.12 -59.75 -15.42
C ALA A 172 13.99 -60.93 -14.43
N GLY A 173 13.04 -60.85 -13.49
CA GLY A 173 12.70 -61.93 -12.54
C GLY A 173 11.66 -62.94 -13.05
N LYS A 174 11.32 -62.90 -14.34
CA LYS A 174 10.56 -63.92 -15.07
C LYS A 174 11.50 -64.65 -16.03
#